data_AF-A0A246TXL3-F1
#
_entry.id   AF-A0A246TXL3-F1
#
_cell.length_a   1.000
_cell.length_b   1.000
_cell.length_c   1.000
_cell.angle_alpha   90.00
_cell.angle_beta   90.00
_cell.angle_gamma   90.00
#
_symmetry.space_group_name_H-M   'P 1'
#
loop_
_entity.id
_entity.type
_entity.pdbx_description
1 polymer ?
#
loop_
_entity_poly.entity_id
_entity_poly.type
_entity_poly.pdbx_seq_one_letter_code
_entity_poly.pdbx_strand_id
1 'polypeptide(L)' 'MKSGLGTITIADDGYGEHVAYELSERSGLLFARQEFLIRAKGAKDVRLSLLTARTEYVIRIGSVEASCANFSILRDINPS' A
#
# COMPACT_ATOMS: atom_id res chain seq x y z
N MET A 1 11.52 -10.80 -4.67
CA MET A 1 10.63 -9.98 -3.81
C MET A 1 11.48 -8.92 -3.14
N LYS A 2 11.00 -7.67 -3.08
CA LYS A 2 11.68 -6.54 -2.43
C LYS A 2 10.88 -6.13 -1.19
N SER A 3 11.52 -5.98 -0.04
CA SER A 3 10.88 -5.48 1.18
C SER A 3 11.35 -4.07 1.52
N GLY A 4 10.55 -3.36 2.31
CA GLY A 4 10.90 -2.01 2.74
C GLY A 4 9.81 -1.33 3.54
N LEU A 5 10.00 -0.02 3.72
CA LEU A 5 9.02 0.87 4.33
C LEU A 5 8.42 1.78 3.26
N GLY A 6 7.12 1.99 3.37
CA GLY A 6 6.36 2.88 2.50
C GLY A 6 5.43 3.76 3.32
N THR A 7 4.79 4.69 2.64
CA THR A 7 3.65 5.43 3.16
C THR A 7 2.44 5.03 2.34
N ILE A 8 1.36 4.63 3.00
CA ILE A 8 0.06 4.54 2.34
C ILE A 8 -0.69 5.85 2.55
N THR A 9 -1.28 6.38 1.49
CA THR A 9 -2.20 7.51 1.51
C THR A 9 -3.55 7.06 0.97
N ILE A 10 -4.59 7.26 1.78
CA ILE A 10 -6.00 7.10 1.40
C ILE A 10 -6.46 8.48 0.92
N ALA A 11 -6.48 8.69 -0.40
CA ALA A 11 -6.69 10.01 -0.98
C ALA A 11 -8.10 10.57 -0.71
N ASP A 12 -9.08 9.69 -0.49
CA ASP A 12 -10.47 10.04 -0.20
C ASP A 12 -10.60 10.89 1.09
N ASP A 13 -9.73 10.64 2.08
CA ASP A 13 -9.84 11.21 3.44
C ASP A 13 -8.60 12.05 3.84
N GLY A 14 -7.58 12.14 2.98
CA GLY A 14 -6.29 12.76 3.32
C GLY A 14 -5.52 12.06 4.45
N TYR A 15 -5.91 10.83 4.79
CA TYR A 15 -5.31 10.04 5.88
C TYR A 15 -4.18 9.17 5.33
N GLY A 16 -3.05 9.11 6.04
CA GLY A 16 -1.92 8.27 5.65
C GLY A 16 -1.14 7.72 6.84
N GLU A 17 -0.50 6.59 6.63
CA GLU A 17 0.27 5.88 7.67
C GLU A 17 1.53 5.23 7.06
N HIS A 18 2.58 5.10 7.87
CA HIS A 18 3.76 4.34 7.51
C HIS A 18 3.50 2.84 7.65
N VAL A 19 3.95 2.09 6.65
CA VAL A 19 3.72 0.64 6.56
C VAL A 19 5.02 -0.06 6.18
N ALA A 20 5.15 -1.32 6.59
CA ALA A 20 6.13 -2.21 5.98
C ALA A 20 5.49 -2.96 4.82
N TYR A 21 6.27 -3.33 3.82
CA TYR A 21 5.78 -4.06 2.67
C TYR A 21 6.73 -5.17 2.22
N GLU A 22 6.16 -6.17 1.54
CA GLU A 22 6.86 -7.03 0.60
C GLU A 22 6.24 -6.83 -0.80
N LEU A 23 7.09 -6.64 -1.81
CA LEU A 23 6.70 -6.26 -3.15
C LEU A 23 7.25 -7.25 -4.18
N SER A 24 6.34 -7.74 -5.02
CA SER A 24 6.60 -8.41 -6.30
C SER A 24 6.22 -7.47 -7.45
N GLU A 25 6.34 -7.92 -8.70
CA GLU A 25 6.18 -7.02 -9.86
C GLU A 25 4.83 -6.28 -9.92
N ARG A 26 3.73 -6.93 -9.50
CA ARG A 26 2.37 -6.37 -9.59
C ARG A 26 1.51 -6.57 -8.34
N SER A 27 2.11 -7.05 -7.25
CA SER A 27 1.40 -7.38 -6.02
C SER A 27 2.35 -7.43 -4.84
N GLY A 28 1.80 -7.55 -3.64
CA GLY A 28 2.61 -7.67 -2.45
C GLY A 28 1.80 -7.88 -1.18
N LEU A 29 2.51 -7.77 -0.06
CA LEU A 29 1.97 -7.78 1.29
C LEU A 29 2.26 -6.44 1.96
N LEU A 30 1.34 -6.01 2.81
CA LEU A 30 1.44 -4.82 3.64
C LEU A 30 1.29 -5.23 5.09
N PHE A 31 2.10 -4.61 5.93
CA PHE A 31 2.06 -4.79 7.38
C PHE A 31 1.81 -3.44 8.04
N ALA A 32 0.67 -3.33 8.70
CA ALA A 32 0.20 -2.12 9.37
C ALA A 32 -0.87 -2.46 10.42
N ARG A 33 -1.40 -1.46 11.10
CA ARG A 33 -2.54 -1.67 12.02
C ARG A 33 -3.75 -2.21 11.26
N GLN A 34 -4.44 -3.18 11.85
CA GLN A 34 -5.59 -3.83 11.21
C GLN A 34 -6.68 -2.83 10.84
N GLU A 35 -6.99 -1.87 11.72
CA GLU A 35 -8.00 -0.85 11.50
C GLU A 35 -7.69 0.01 10.27
N PHE A 36 -6.41 0.34 10.09
CA PHE A 36 -5.94 1.08 8.93
C PHE A 36 -6.07 0.27 7.64
N LEU A 37 -5.69 -1.01 7.65
CA LEU A 37 -5.81 -1.90 6.48
C LEU A 37 -7.28 -2.11 6.07
N ILE A 38 -8.18 -2.25 7.04
CA ILE A 38 -9.63 -2.33 6.79
C ILE A 38 -10.13 -1.03 6.14
N ARG A 39 -9.69 0.13 6.65
CA ARG A 39 -10.05 1.43 6.07
C ARG A 39 -9.53 1.56 4.63
N ALA A 40 -8.27 1.27 4.40
CA ALA A 40 -7.65 1.33 3.07
C ALA A 40 -8.33 0.39 2.07
N LYS A 41 -8.80 -0.79 2.51
CA LYS A 41 -9.59 -1.71 1.68
C LYS A 41 -10.92 -1.13 1.20
N GLY A 42 -11.56 -0.30 2.01
CA GLY A 42 -12.82 0.36 1.65
C GLY A 42 -12.67 1.59 0.73
N ALA A 43 -11.44 2.08 0.54
CA ALA A 43 -11.19 3.31 -0.20
C ALA A 43 -11.14 3.11 -1.72
N LYS A 44 -11.42 4.19 -2.46
CA LYS A 44 -11.39 4.20 -3.93
C LYS A 44 -9.99 4.45 -4.48
N ASP A 45 -9.23 5.34 -3.86
CA ASP A 45 -7.87 5.69 -4.25
C ASP A 45 -6.91 5.51 -3.06
N VAL A 46 -6.07 4.48 -3.18
CA VAL A 46 -5.02 4.14 -2.22
C VAL A 46 -3.68 4.19 -2.95
N ARG A 47 -2.77 5.02 -2.42
CA ARG A 47 -1.41 5.18 -2.96
C ARG A 47 -0.41 4.60 -2.01
N LEU A 48 0.58 3.90 -2.53
CA LEU A 48 1.75 3.41 -1.82
C LEU A 48 2.98 4.10 -2.39
N SER A 49 3.58 4.99 -1.59
CA SER A 49 4.85 5.64 -1.93
C SER A 49 5.98 4.90 -1.21
N LEU A 50 6.94 4.37 -1.96
CA LEU A 50 8.09 3.68 -1.36
C LEU A 50 9.03 4.73 -0.73
N LEU A 51 9.57 4.48 0.47
CA LEU A 51 10.51 5.43 1.08
C LEU A 51 11.94 5.31 0.53
N THR A 52 12.29 4.13 0.01
CA THR A 52 13.64 3.83 -0.50
C THR A 52 13.78 4.06 -2.01
N ALA A 53 12.68 4.25 -2.72
CA ALA A 53 12.64 4.52 -4.14
C ALA A 53 11.68 5.68 -4.39
N ARG A 54 12.00 6.61 -5.30
CA ARG A 54 11.08 7.70 -5.69
C ARG A 54 9.92 7.18 -6.57
N THR A 55 9.30 6.08 -6.14
CA THR A 55 8.28 5.34 -6.87
C THR A 55 6.99 5.33 -6.07
N GLU A 56 5.88 5.53 -6.76
CA GLU A 56 4.55 5.56 -6.16
C GLU A 56 3.58 4.71 -6.98
N TYR A 57 2.82 3.87 -6.31
CA TYR A 57 1.85 2.98 -6.93
C TYR A 57 0.44 3.35 -6.49
N VAL A 58 -0.51 3.33 -7.43
CA VAL A 58 -1.92 3.16 -7.07
C VAL A 58 -2.16 1.68 -6.84
N ILE A 59 -2.67 1.33 -5.67
CA ILE A 59 -2.88 -0.07 -5.26
C ILE A 59 -4.34 -0.33 -4.88
N ARG A 60 -4.70 -1.62 -4.85
CA ARG A 60 -5.94 -2.10 -4.23
C ARG A 60 -5.61 -3.09 -3.13
N ILE A 61 -6.15 -2.86 -1.93
CA ILE A 61 -6.02 -3.79 -0.80
C ILE A 61 -7.00 -4.96 -0.99
N GLY A 62 -6.51 -6.17 -0.76
CA GLY A 62 -7.24 -7.42 -0.87
C GLY A 62 -7.76 -7.93 0.48
N SER A 63 -7.45 -9.19 0.80
CA SER A 63 -7.72 -9.79 2.09
C SER A 63 -6.88 -9.14 3.18
N VAL A 64 -7.48 -8.96 4.35
CA VAL A 64 -6.83 -8.42 5.55
C VAL A 64 -6.92 -9.50 6.62
N GLU A 65 -5.78 -9.90 7.16
CA GLU A 65 -5.62 -10.89 8.21
C GLU A 65 -4.78 -10.27 9.34
N ALA A 66 -5.45 -9.86 10.41
CA ALA A 66 -4.85 -9.10 11.50
C ALA A 66 -4.06 -7.88 10.97
N SER A 67 -2.75 -7.83 11.24
CA SER A 67 -1.85 -6.75 10.85
C SER A 67 -1.23 -6.93 9.45
N CYS A 68 -1.77 -7.82 8.63
CA CYS A 68 -1.26 -8.13 7.29
C CYS A 68 -2.37 -7.99 6.23
N ALA A 69 -2.05 -7.48 5.05
CA ALA A 69 -2.95 -7.47 3.92
C ALA A 69 -2.21 -7.69 2.60
N ASN A 70 -2.81 -8.46 1.69
CA ASN A 70 -2.30 -8.50 0.32
C ASN A 70 -2.77 -7.27 -0.46
N PHE A 71 -2.00 -6.86 -1.46
CA PHE A 71 -2.40 -5.81 -2.39
C PHE A 71 -2.01 -6.14 -3.83
N SER A 72 -2.67 -5.49 -4.78
CA SER A 72 -2.30 -5.47 -6.19
C SER A 72 -2.00 -4.05 -6.65
N ILE A 73 -1.02 -3.91 -7.54
CA ILE A 73 -0.70 -2.65 -8.20
C ILE A 73 -1.67 -2.46 -9.36
N LEU A 74 -2.36 -1.33 -9.38
CA LEU A 74 -3.21 -0.91 -10.49
C LEU A 74 -2.36 -0.19 -11.55
N ARG A 75 -1.56 0.80 -11.14
CA ARG A 75 -0.64 1.54 -12.01
C ARG A 75 0.52 2.15 -11.22
N ASP A 76 1.60 2.44 -11.94
CA ASP A 76 2.72 3.27 -11.46
C ASP A 76 2.42 4.74 -11.77
N ILE A 77 2.66 5.63 -10.81
CA ILE A 77 2.51 7.08 -10.97
C ILE A 77 3.83 7.72 -11.41
N ASN A 78 4.97 7.19 -10.94
CA ASN A 78 6.32 7.68 -11.24
C ASN A 78 7.24 6.48 -11.50
N PRO A 79 7.15 5.86 -12.70
CA PRO A 79 8.10 4.83 -13.09
C PRO A 79 9.48 5.50 -13.23
N SER A 80 10.36 5.22 -12.28
CA SER A 80 11.77 5.62 -12.30
C SER A 80 12.52 4.92 -13.41
#